data_AF-A0A7C3LIF0-F1
#
_entry.id   AF-A0A7C3LIF0-F1
#
_cell.length_a   1.000
_cell.length_b   1.000
_cell.length_c   1.000
_cell.angle_alpha   90.00
_cell.angle_beta   90.00
_cell.angle_gamma   90.00
#
_symmetry.space_group_name_H-M   'P 1'
#
loop_
_entity.id
_entity.type
_entity.pdbx_description
1 polymer ?
#
loop_
_entity_poly.entity_id
_entity_poly.type
_entity_poly.pdbx_seq_one_letter_code
_entity_poly.pdbx_strand_id
1 'polypeptide(L)' 'MSLNAAWTELNEALKALRLRWEAVQPDWQDAVRDRFEKHHYEPLEAQAVAALRAMDRLSPILIRAQRDCSTHD' A
#
# COMPACT_ATOMS: atom_id res chain seq x y z
N MET A 1 7.37 -0.93 -15.85
CA MET A 1 7.35 -0.75 -14.38
C MET A 1 7.37 -2.15 -13.76
N SER A 2 8.33 -2.47 -12.90
CA SER A 2 8.39 -3.80 -12.25
C SER A 2 7.45 -3.85 -11.04
N LEU A 3 6.99 -5.04 -10.67
CA LEU A 3 6.14 -5.22 -9.49
C LEU A 3 6.81 -4.69 -8.21
N ASN A 4 8.13 -4.89 -8.09
CA ASN A 4 8.92 -4.35 -6.98
C ASN A 4 8.92 -2.81 -6.95
N ALA A 5 9.05 -2.15 -8.10
CA ALA A 5 9.03 -0.69 -8.14
C ALA A 5 7.67 -0.14 -7.68
N ALA A 6 6.57 -0.75 -8.15
CA ALA A 6 5.21 -0.39 -7.75
C ALA A 6 4.97 -0.65 -6.25
N TRP A 7 5.49 -1.76 -5.70
CA TRP A 7 5.40 -2.07 -4.27
C TRP A 7 6.11 -1.00 -3.43
N THR A 8 7.33 -0.61 -3.82
CA THR A 8 8.11 0.40 -3.11
C THR A 8 7.38 1.74 -3.11
N GLU A 9 6.87 2.17 -4.26
CA GLU A 9 6.14 3.43 -4.39
C GLU A 9 4.89 3.45 -3.50
N LEU A 10 4.09 2.38 -3.51
CA LEU A 10 2.90 2.26 -2.67
C LEU A 10 3.25 2.25 -1.17
N ASN A 11 4.32 1.55 -0.78
CA ASN A 11 4.75 1.47 0.61
C ASN A 11 5.22 2.83 1.13
N GLU A 12 5.99 3.59 0.34
CA GLU A 12 6.42 4.93 0.71
C GLU A 12 5.25 5.92 0.77
N ALA A 13 4.32 5.84 -0.18
CA ALA A 13 3.10 6.65 -0.16
C ALA A 13 2.25 6.37 1.10
N LEU A 14 2.12 5.11 1.50
CA LEU A 14 1.38 4.73 2.70
C LEU A 14 2.05 5.23 3.98
N LYS A 15 3.39 5.15 4.07
CA LYS A 15 4.14 5.72 5.21
C LYS A 15 3.95 7.24 5.29
N ALA A 16 4.04 7.93 4.16
CA ALA A 16 3.84 9.38 4.11
C ALA A 16 2.41 9.77 4.51
N LEU A 17 1.41 8.97 4.11
CA LEU A 17 0.02 9.17 4.51
C LEU A 17 -0.16 9.03 6.03
N ARG A 18 0.40 7.98 6.64
CA ARG A 18 0.34 7.76 8.10
C ARG A 18 0.93 8.93 8.88
N LEU A 19 2.15 9.34 8.51
CA LEU A 19 2.83 10.47 9.17
C LEU A 19 2.01 11.77 9.09
N ARG A 20 1.39 12.03 7.93
CA ARG A 20 0.54 13.22 7.77
C ARG A 20 -0.77 13.11 8.55
N TRP A 21 -1.34 11.92 8.63
CA TRP A 21 -2.53 11.67 9.44
C TRP A 21 -2.25 11.89 10.93
N GLU A 22 -1.19 11.29 11.46
CA GLU A 22 -0.74 11.49 12.84
C GLU A 22 -0.46 12.96 13.15
N ALA A 23 0.17 13.69 12.22
CA ALA A 23 0.51 15.09 12.41
C ALA A 23 -0.71 16.03 12.46
N VAL A 24 -1.82 15.70 11.79
CA VAL A 24 -3.00 16.57 11.75
C VAL A 24 -3.96 16.33 12.93
N GLN A 25 -3.94 15.13 13.53
CA GLN A 25 -4.85 14.78 14.63
C GLN A 25 -4.80 15.71 15.86
N PRO A 26 -3.64 16.23 16.31
CA PRO A 26 -3.58 17.13 17.46
C PRO A 26 -4.29 18.47 17.20
N ASP A 27 -4.30 18.95 15.96
CA ASP A 27 -4.90 20.25 15.61
C ASP A 27 -6.36 20.10 15.13
N TRP A 28 -6.71 18.92 14.62
CA TRP A 28 -8.05 18.62 14.12
C TRP A 28 -8.77 17.63 15.03
N GLN A 29 -9.50 18.14 16.04
CA GLN A 29 -10.10 17.31 17.10
C GLN A 29 -11.63 17.28 17.10
N ASP A 30 -12.28 17.67 16.01
CA ASP A 30 -13.74 17.72 15.93
C ASP A 30 -14.36 16.38 15.45
N ALA A 31 -15.70 16.32 15.46
CA ALA A 31 -16.44 15.15 14.99
C ALA A 31 -16.29 14.88 13.47
N VAL A 32 -15.76 15.83 12.70
CA VAL A 32 -15.45 15.63 11.28
C VAL A 32 -14.17 14.82 11.14
N ARG A 33 -13.15 15.04 11.99
CA ARG A 33 -11.95 14.19 12.06
C ARG A 33 -12.35 12.72 12.25
N ASP A 34 -13.16 12.42 13.27
CA ASP A 34 -13.55 11.05 13.59
C ASP A 34 -14.33 10.38 12.45
N ARG A 35 -15.19 11.15 11.77
CA ARG A 35 -15.88 10.64 10.58
C ARG A 35 -14.92 10.39 9.44
N PHE A 36 -13.98 11.29 9.19
CA PHE A 36 -12.99 11.13 8.14
C PHE A 36 -12.13 9.88 8.38
N GLU A 37 -11.68 9.69 9.63
CA GLU A 37 -10.87 8.53 10.01
C GLU A 37 -11.58 7.23 9.64
N LYS A 38 -12.82 7.08 10.13
CA LYS A 38 -13.61 5.84 9.97
C LYS A 38 -14.05 5.58 8.54
N HIS A 39 -14.43 6.62 7.80
CA HIS A 39 -15.05 6.44 6.48
C HIS A 39 -14.04 6.50 5.33
N HIS A 40 -12.86 7.08 5.54
CA HIS A 40 -11.90 7.31 4.47
C HIS A 40 -10.51 6.78 4.81
N TYR A 41 -9.94 7.17 5.95
CA TYR A 41 -8.57 6.81 6.30
C TYR A 41 -8.41 5.31 6.59
N GLU A 42 -9.16 4.76 7.55
CA GLU A 42 -9.06 3.34 7.93
C GLU A 42 -9.32 2.39 6.75
N PRO A 43 -10.37 2.59 5.92
CA PRO A 43 -10.59 1.73 4.76
C PRO A 43 -9.48 1.81 3.72
N LEU A 44 -8.96 3.01 3.44
CA LEU A 44 -7.89 3.22 2.47
C LEU A 44 -6.59 2.57 2.95
N GLU A 45 -6.24 2.77 4.23
CA GLU A 45 -5.07 2.15 4.84
C GLU A 45 -5.15 0.62 4.77
N ALA A 46 -6.28 0.04 5.16
CA ALA A 46 -6.49 -1.41 5.11
C ALA A 46 -6.35 -1.96 3.68
N GLN A 47 -6.91 -1.27 2.68
CA GLN A 47 -6.80 -1.65 1.28
C GLN A 47 -5.36 -1.54 0.76
N ALA A 48 -4.64 -0.48 1.10
CA ALA A 48 -3.23 -0.30 0.70
C ALA A 48 -2.34 -1.40 1.30
N VAL A 49 -2.53 -1.73 2.58
CA VAL A 49 -1.83 -2.85 3.24
C VAL A 49 -2.16 -4.18 2.57
N ALA A 50 -3.43 -4.43 2.25
CA ALA A 50 -3.85 -5.64 1.55
C ALA A 50 -3.21 -5.76 0.16
N ALA A 51 -3.12 -4.65 -0.59
CA ALA A 51 -2.47 -4.59 -1.89
C ALA A 51 -0.97 -4.90 -1.79
N LEU A 52 -0.23 -4.27 -0.86
CA LEU A 52 1.19 -4.56 -0.63
C LEU A 52 1.41 -6.06 -0.35
N ARG A 53 0.60 -6.66 0.51
CA ARG A 53 0.67 -8.11 0.81
C ARG A 53 0.33 -8.99 -0.40
N ALA A 54 -0.57 -8.55 -1.28
CA ALA A 54 -0.88 -9.28 -2.51
C ALA A 54 0.31 -9.22 -3.48
N MET A 55 0.93 -8.06 -3.61
CA MET A 55 2.13 -7.86 -4.45
C MET A 55 3.31 -8.70 -3.94
N ASP A 56 3.53 -8.79 -2.62
CA ASP A 56 4.56 -9.65 -2.04
C ASP A 56 4.35 -11.12 -2.38
N ARG A 57 3.09 -11.59 -2.37
CA ARG A 57 2.75 -12.97 -2.77
C ARG A 57 2.91 -13.22 -4.27
N LEU A 58 2.65 -12.21 -5.10
CA LEU A 58 2.77 -12.32 -6.57
C LEU A 58 4.21 -12.27 -7.06
N SER A 59 5.10 -11.55 -6.36
CA SER A 59 6.50 -11.38 -6.74
C SER A 59 7.23 -12.70 -7.05
N PRO A 60 7.26 -13.72 -6.16
CA PRO A 60 7.94 -14.98 -6.44
C PRO A 60 7.27 -15.77 -7.59
N ILE A 61 5.95 -15.66 -7.76
CA ILE A 61 5.20 -16.34 -8.83
C ILE A 61 5.60 -15.79 -10.19
N LEU A 62 5.67 -14.47 -10.32
CA LEU A 62 6.09 -13.81 -11.57
C LEU A 62 7.55 -14.08 -11.90
N ILE A 63 8.43 -14.06 -10.90
CA ILE A 63 9.86 -14.42 -11.08
C ILE A 63 9.99 -15.85 -11.61
N ARG A 64 9.22 -16.79 -11.05
CA ARG A 64 9.21 -18.18 -11.52
C ARG A 64 8.68 -18.29 -12.95
N ALA A 65 7.52 -17.71 -13.23
CA ALA A 65 6.92 -17.76 -14.56
C ALA A 65 7.86 -17.17 -15.63
N GLN A 66 8.56 -16.07 -15.31
CA GLN A 66 9.55 -15.49 -16.21
C GLN A 66 10.71 -16.45 -16.50
N ARG A 67 11.25 -17.13 -15.48
CA ARG A 67 12.32 -18.13 -15.66
C ARG A 67 11.84 -19.34 -16.47
N ASP A 68 10.64 -19.83 -16.20
CA ASP A 68 10.08 -21.00 -16.88
C ASP A 68 9.91 -20.71 -18.39
N CYS A 69 9.47 -19.49 -18.76
CA CYS A 69 9.39 -19.07 -20.16
C CYS A 69 10.77 -18.87 -20.82
N SER A 70 11.77 -18.38 -20.09
CA SER A 70 13.13 -18.16 -20.63
C SER A 70 13.97 -19.43 -20.81
N THR A 71 13.48 -20.59 -20.35
CA THR A 71 14.17 -21.89 -20.45
C THR A 71 13.60 -22.76 -21.58
N HIS A 72 12.59 -22.28 -22.31
CA HIS A 72 11.91 -22.98 -23.41
C HIS A 72 12.30 -22.45 -24.81
N ASP A 73 13.41 -21.71 -24.89
CA ASP A 73 14.14 -21.34 -26.11
C ASP A 73 15.58 -21.88 -26.02
#